data_AF-A0A7S1VNJ4-F1
#
_entry.id   AF-A0A7S1VNJ4-F1
#
_cell.length_a   1.000
_cell.length_b   1.000
_cell.length_c   1.000
_cell.angle_alpha   90.00
_cell.angle_beta   90.00
_cell.angle_gamma   90.00
#
_symmetry.space_group_name_H-M   'P 1'
#
loop_
_entity.id
_entity.type
_entity.pdbx_description
1 polymer ?
#
loop_
_entity_poly.entity_id
_entity_poly.type
_entity_poly.pdbx_seq_one_letter_code
_entity_poly.pdbx_strand_id
1 'polypeptide(L)'
;VNDLLTEATLPASSADGLPQWKLDIAKHWPRIAKALETKQVAETQTTNSRTGEKFDKFRLFVVLDNGQKVHLGKHETAPEYCTWMYEFGRMTYMCPEMDERVPASEENSISVNVLAELMSKIAGITWNDDILREISRTDGIVCRVSPPRKWLNRIVSEDGMIDAFRHFYPHASGRATCWNQYTNRRYFNEGSRIDYTLFDHSLLEHVESGGTSLWSPGCHDPDSWEAGLKAATADGMYQPVSFEGTGISEAPRPVLDLQFRAPHTGMVYTPPSFSDHIGVSIVVNDVVCPRDLKLDEQDAATRKTQPHKTQKSIASFFGPGKKASTSLGMDEKRSTVVSSKPVGQQRKETTRGSIKSFFGSTATTGGTKRGSISRRSVAGAKTKKTKASIMDHFGSR
;
A
#
# COMPACT_ATOMS: atom_id res chain seq x y z
N VAL A 1 -21.75 -13.52 3.18
CA VAL A 1 -23.00 -12.96 3.75
C VAL A 1 -24.07 -14.02 4.00
N ASN A 2 -24.42 -14.85 3.02
CA ASN A 2 -25.47 -15.87 3.19
C ASN A 2 -25.24 -16.81 4.38
N ASP A 3 -23.98 -17.21 4.61
CA ASP A 3 -23.61 -18.05 5.76
C ASP A 3 -23.95 -17.34 7.08
N LEU A 4 -23.61 -16.04 7.19
CA LEU A 4 -23.92 -15.22 8.37
C LEU A 4 -25.44 -15.07 8.59
N LEU A 5 -26.21 -14.90 7.51
CA LEU A 5 -27.66 -14.78 7.60
C LEU A 5 -28.28 -16.10 8.04
N THR A 6 -27.80 -17.23 7.51
CA THR A 6 -28.25 -18.57 7.89
C THR A 6 -28.01 -18.81 9.37
N GLU A 7 -26.80 -18.53 9.86
CA GLU A 7 -26.45 -18.66 11.29
C GLU A 7 -27.32 -17.79 12.20
N ALA A 8 -27.61 -16.56 11.80
CA ALA A 8 -28.41 -15.65 12.62
C ALA A 8 -29.92 -15.94 12.57
N THR A 9 -30.39 -16.74 11.61
CA THR A 9 -31.80 -17.21 11.55
C THR A 9 -32.05 -18.48 12.38
N LEU A 10 -31.03 -19.02 13.05
CA LEU A 10 -31.18 -20.16 13.94
C LEU A 10 -32.17 -19.86 15.08
N PRO A 11 -32.86 -20.88 15.63
CA PRO A 11 -33.81 -20.71 16.73
C PRO A 11 -33.24 -19.89 17.89
N ALA A 12 -34.09 -19.18 18.63
CA ALA A 12 -33.66 -18.32 19.75
C ALA A 12 -32.77 -19.05 20.78
N SER A 13 -33.01 -20.34 21.02
CA SER A 13 -32.21 -21.20 21.91
C SER A 13 -30.75 -21.41 21.43
N SER A 14 -30.46 -21.13 20.17
CA SER A 14 -29.12 -21.22 19.56
C SER A 14 -28.53 -19.86 19.22
N ALA A 15 -29.29 -18.77 19.37
CA ALA A 15 -28.80 -17.40 19.20
C ALA A 15 -28.01 -16.92 20.43
N ASP A 16 -28.20 -17.57 21.59
CA ASP A 16 -27.44 -17.31 22.81
C ASP A 16 -25.94 -17.58 22.56
N GLY A 17 -25.17 -16.51 22.42
CA GLY A 17 -23.71 -16.55 22.23
C GLY A 17 -23.22 -16.03 20.87
N LEU A 18 -24.11 -15.65 19.95
CA LEU A 18 -23.66 -14.98 18.72
C LEU A 18 -23.13 -13.57 19.03
N PRO A 19 -22.00 -13.15 18.43
CA PRO A 19 -21.54 -11.77 18.53
C PRO A 19 -22.60 -10.77 18.06
N GLN A 20 -22.71 -9.63 18.74
CA GLN A 20 -23.71 -8.60 18.44
C GLN A 20 -23.69 -8.16 16.97
N TRP A 21 -22.51 -8.06 16.35
CA TRP A 21 -22.38 -7.65 14.97
C TRP A 21 -23.03 -8.64 13.98
N LYS A 22 -23.10 -9.95 14.29
CA LYS A 22 -23.82 -10.94 13.46
C LYS A 22 -25.32 -10.69 13.52
N LEU A 23 -25.85 -10.40 14.70
CA LEU A 23 -27.26 -10.04 14.91
C LEU A 23 -27.60 -8.73 14.19
N ASP A 24 -26.70 -7.74 14.24
CA ASP A 24 -26.85 -6.47 13.53
C ASP A 24 -26.93 -6.71 12.01
N ILE A 25 -26.03 -7.52 11.44
CA ILE A 25 -26.08 -7.85 10.01
C ILE A 25 -27.42 -8.51 9.67
N ALA A 26 -27.81 -9.56 10.38
CA ALA A 26 -29.03 -10.30 10.06
C ALA A 26 -30.29 -9.43 10.12
N LYS A 27 -30.38 -8.59 11.15
CA LYS A 27 -31.50 -7.66 11.34
C LYS A 27 -31.57 -6.62 10.23
N HIS A 28 -30.43 -6.09 9.78
CA HIS A 28 -30.38 -4.93 8.90
C HIS A 28 -30.12 -5.25 7.42
N TRP A 29 -29.66 -6.47 7.10
CA TRP A 29 -29.33 -6.87 5.73
C TRP A 29 -30.50 -6.78 4.76
N PRO A 30 -31.75 -7.17 5.09
CA PRO A 30 -32.88 -7.02 4.16
C PRO A 30 -33.08 -5.57 3.68
N ARG A 31 -32.91 -4.60 4.58
CA ARG A 31 -32.97 -3.16 4.26
C ARG A 31 -31.79 -2.74 3.38
N ILE A 32 -30.58 -3.24 3.66
CA ILE A 32 -29.38 -2.97 2.85
C ILE A 32 -29.55 -3.53 1.43
N ALA A 33 -29.98 -4.78 1.30
CA ALA A 33 -30.22 -5.44 0.03
C ALA A 33 -31.25 -4.65 -0.81
N LYS A 34 -32.40 -4.29 -0.21
CA LYS A 34 -33.42 -3.46 -0.86
C LYS A 34 -32.88 -2.09 -1.31
N ALA A 35 -32.07 -1.43 -0.47
CA ALA A 35 -31.46 -0.16 -0.85
C ALA A 35 -30.49 -0.32 -2.03
N LEU A 36 -29.70 -1.39 -2.07
CA LEU A 36 -28.75 -1.66 -3.16
C LEU A 36 -29.43 -1.97 -4.51
N GLU A 37 -30.69 -2.39 -4.53
CA GLU A 37 -31.49 -2.50 -5.76
C GLU A 37 -31.72 -1.14 -6.43
N THR A 38 -31.69 -0.04 -5.65
CA THR A 38 -31.91 1.33 -6.14
C THR A 38 -30.63 2.04 -6.57
N LYS A 39 -29.50 1.32 -6.63
CA LYS A 39 -28.18 1.90 -6.89
C LYS A 39 -28.15 2.65 -8.22
N GLN A 40 -27.62 3.87 -8.19
CA GLN A 40 -27.46 4.74 -9.35
C GLN A 40 -26.11 5.45 -9.27
N VAL A 41 -25.47 5.64 -10.41
CA VAL A 41 -24.23 6.40 -10.51
C VAL A 41 -24.57 7.83 -10.92
N ALA A 42 -24.08 8.81 -10.15
CA ALA A 42 -24.18 10.21 -10.49
C ALA A 42 -22.81 10.76 -10.90
N GLU A 43 -22.80 11.60 -11.93
CA GLU A 43 -21.69 12.50 -12.20
C GLU A 43 -21.58 13.55 -11.08
N THR A 44 -20.35 13.86 -10.71
CA THR A 44 -20.03 14.85 -9.70
C THR A 44 -18.71 15.52 -10.07
N GLN A 45 -18.50 16.75 -9.60
CA GLN A 45 -17.26 17.47 -9.83
C GLN A 45 -16.45 17.56 -8.54
N THR A 46 -15.18 17.16 -8.63
CA THR A 46 -14.20 17.38 -7.57
C THR A 46 -13.26 18.51 -7.98
N THR A 47 -12.83 19.34 -7.03
CA THR A 47 -11.88 20.43 -7.30
C THR A 47 -10.55 20.11 -6.65
N ASN A 48 -9.46 20.22 -7.39
CA ASN A 48 -8.12 20.17 -6.85
C ASN A 48 -7.92 21.37 -5.91
N SER A 49 -7.69 21.12 -4.63
CA SER A 49 -7.52 22.20 -3.65
C SER A 49 -6.34 23.12 -3.95
N ARG A 50 -5.31 22.64 -4.67
CA ARG A 50 -4.11 23.40 -5.01
C ARG A 50 -4.22 24.15 -6.33
N THR A 51 -4.70 23.50 -7.39
CA THR A 51 -4.74 24.11 -8.73
C THR A 51 -6.07 24.79 -9.04
N GLY A 52 -7.13 24.51 -8.27
CA GLY A 52 -8.50 24.94 -8.57
C GLY A 52 -9.13 24.22 -9.76
N GLU A 53 -8.41 23.29 -10.39
CA GLU A 53 -8.89 22.52 -11.53
C GLU A 53 -10.04 21.61 -11.12
N LYS A 54 -11.10 21.58 -11.92
CA LYS A 54 -12.26 20.72 -11.71
C LYS A 54 -12.11 19.45 -12.53
N PHE A 55 -12.41 18.32 -11.91
CA PHE A 55 -12.45 17.01 -12.55
C PHE A 55 -13.84 16.42 -12.44
N ASP A 56 -14.37 15.99 -13.57
CA ASP A 56 -15.56 15.15 -13.59
C ASP A 56 -15.20 13.77 -13.00
N LYS A 57 -16.05 13.34 -12.08
CA LYS A 57 -15.95 12.10 -11.32
C LYS A 57 -17.32 11.46 -11.25
N PHE A 58 -17.35 10.22 -10.83
CA PHE A 58 -18.56 9.46 -10.62
C PHE A 58 -18.68 9.06 -9.16
N ARG A 59 -19.91 8.94 -8.66
CA ARG A 59 -20.18 8.44 -7.31
C ARG A 59 -21.45 7.62 -7.28
N LEU A 60 -21.40 6.49 -6.58
CA LEU A 60 -22.57 5.66 -6.33
C LEU A 60 -23.49 6.31 -5.29
N PHE A 61 -24.80 6.24 -5.49
CA PHE A 61 -25.78 6.46 -4.44
C PHE A 61 -26.89 5.43 -4.48
N VAL A 62 -27.55 5.25 -3.35
CA VAL A 62 -28.77 4.46 -3.19
C VAL A 62 -29.88 5.35 -2.65
N VAL A 63 -31.13 4.97 -2.86
CA VAL A 63 -32.33 5.63 -2.34
C VAL A 63 -32.93 4.76 -1.23
N LEU A 64 -33.04 5.32 -0.04
CA LEU A 64 -33.66 4.66 1.10
C LEU A 64 -35.20 4.71 1.00
N ASP A 65 -35.90 3.92 1.82
CA ASP A 65 -37.37 3.86 1.85
C ASP A 65 -38.05 5.22 2.12
N ASN A 66 -37.36 6.13 2.81
CA ASN A 66 -37.82 7.49 3.07
C ASN A 66 -37.52 8.48 1.92
N GLY A 67 -37.02 8.00 0.77
CA GLY A 67 -36.60 8.82 -0.37
C GLY A 67 -35.23 9.48 -0.23
N GLN A 68 -34.54 9.30 0.91
CA GLN A 68 -33.22 9.89 1.14
C GLN A 68 -32.17 9.24 0.24
N LYS A 69 -31.38 10.07 -0.45
CA LYS A 69 -30.20 9.63 -1.20
C LYS A 69 -29.00 9.46 -0.27
N VAL A 70 -28.36 8.30 -0.32
CA VAL A 70 -27.16 7.97 0.45
C VAL A 70 -26.03 7.65 -0.50
N HIS A 71 -24.92 8.40 -0.42
CA HIS A 71 -23.75 8.18 -1.25
C HIS A 71 -22.85 7.09 -0.68
N LEU A 72 -22.49 6.12 -1.51
CA LEU A 72 -21.58 5.01 -1.19
C LEU A 72 -20.26 5.19 -1.93
N GLY A 73 -19.18 4.68 -1.35
CA GLY A 73 -17.85 4.65 -1.94
C GLY A 73 -17.19 6.02 -2.04
N LYS A 74 -16.05 6.01 -2.73
CA LYS A 74 -15.27 7.20 -3.07
C LYS A 74 -15.66 7.72 -4.47
N HIS A 75 -15.10 8.87 -4.82
CA HIS A 75 -15.19 9.41 -6.17
C HIS A 75 -14.32 8.58 -7.12
N GLU A 76 -14.89 8.12 -8.23
CA GLU A 76 -14.18 7.32 -9.24
C GLU A 76 -14.05 8.07 -10.57
N THR A 77 -13.12 7.62 -11.41
CA THR A 77 -12.87 8.19 -12.75
C THR A 77 -13.80 7.66 -13.82
N ALA A 78 -14.48 6.55 -13.57
CA ALA A 78 -15.38 5.90 -14.51
C ALA A 78 -16.62 5.36 -13.76
N PRO A 79 -17.82 5.39 -14.36
CA PRO A 79 -19.04 4.99 -13.68
C PRO A 79 -19.05 3.50 -13.29
N GLU A 80 -18.41 2.63 -14.07
CA GLU A 80 -18.35 1.18 -13.81
C GLU A 80 -17.56 0.85 -12.54
N TYR A 81 -16.58 1.69 -12.18
CA TYR A 81 -15.81 1.51 -10.94
C TYR A 81 -16.63 1.82 -9.69
N CYS A 82 -17.69 2.64 -9.81
CA CYS A 82 -18.56 2.96 -8.69
C CYS A 82 -19.41 1.76 -8.23
N THR A 83 -19.82 0.89 -9.15
CA THR A 83 -20.72 -0.24 -8.84
C THR A 83 -19.97 -1.51 -8.46
N TRP A 84 -18.73 -1.67 -8.95
CA TRP A 84 -17.92 -2.87 -8.79
C TRP A 84 -17.88 -3.43 -7.36
N MET A 85 -17.69 -2.56 -6.35
CA MET A 85 -17.57 -2.99 -4.94
C MET A 85 -18.91 -3.36 -4.29
N TYR A 86 -20.04 -3.09 -4.96
CA TYR A 86 -21.41 -3.28 -4.49
C TYR A 86 -22.20 -4.26 -5.38
N GLU A 87 -21.50 -4.98 -6.23
CA GLU A 87 -22.02 -6.10 -6.99
C GLU A 87 -21.62 -7.39 -6.29
N PHE A 88 -22.60 -8.04 -5.66
CA PHE A 88 -22.37 -9.28 -4.91
C PHE A 88 -22.60 -10.53 -5.76
N GLY A 89 -22.72 -10.36 -7.08
CA GLY A 89 -22.76 -11.46 -8.01
C GLY A 89 -21.40 -12.15 -8.12
N ARG A 90 -21.40 -13.41 -8.54
CA ARG A 90 -20.15 -14.10 -8.89
C ARG A 90 -19.46 -13.38 -10.04
N MET A 91 -18.18 -13.08 -9.88
CA MET A 91 -17.38 -12.43 -10.92
C MET A 91 -16.47 -13.45 -11.60
N THR A 92 -16.31 -13.32 -12.92
CA THR A 92 -15.41 -14.16 -13.72
C THR A 92 -14.58 -13.29 -14.66
N TYR A 93 -13.40 -13.76 -15.04
CA TYR A 93 -12.60 -13.17 -16.10
C TYR A 93 -12.21 -14.26 -17.11
N MET A 94 -11.95 -13.88 -18.35
CA MET A 94 -11.40 -14.77 -19.36
C MET A 94 -9.89 -14.88 -19.18
N CYS A 95 -9.37 -16.09 -18.99
CA CYS A 95 -7.94 -16.35 -18.98
C CYS A 95 -7.49 -16.69 -20.41
N PRO A 96 -6.77 -15.81 -21.11
CA PRO A 96 -6.43 -16.01 -22.52
C PRO A 96 -5.51 -17.22 -22.75
N GLU A 97 -4.72 -17.62 -21.75
CA GLU A 97 -3.82 -18.77 -21.83
C GLU A 97 -4.56 -20.11 -21.77
N MET A 98 -5.69 -20.15 -21.04
CA MET A 98 -6.48 -21.37 -20.82
C MET A 98 -7.74 -21.42 -21.69
N ASP A 99 -8.12 -20.31 -22.32
CA ASP A 99 -9.40 -20.11 -23.01
C ASP A 99 -10.63 -20.45 -22.12
N GLU A 100 -10.51 -20.19 -20.83
CA GLU A 100 -11.51 -20.54 -19.82
C GLU A 100 -11.96 -19.32 -18.99
N ARG A 101 -13.21 -19.37 -18.51
CA ARG A 101 -13.74 -18.41 -17.52
C ARG A 101 -13.30 -18.81 -16.12
N VAL A 102 -12.38 -18.03 -15.56
CA VAL A 102 -11.89 -18.25 -14.20
C VAL A 102 -12.68 -17.36 -13.23
N PRO A 103 -13.17 -17.89 -12.09
CA PRO A 103 -13.82 -17.07 -11.08
C PRO A 103 -12.83 -16.07 -10.46
N ALA A 104 -13.19 -14.78 -10.49
CA ALA A 104 -12.47 -13.69 -9.83
C ALA A 104 -12.97 -13.44 -8.40
N SER A 105 -14.28 -13.59 -8.18
CA SER A 105 -14.93 -13.38 -6.88
C SER A 105 -16.10 -14.34 -6.68
N GLU A 106 -16.31 -14.75 -5.44
CA GLU A 106 -17.46 -15.55 -5.02
C GLU A 106 -18.72 -14.68 -4.92
N GLU A 107 -19.88 -15.30 -5.12
CA GLU A 107 -21.15 -14.63 -4.88
C GLU A 107 -21.33 -14.34 -3.38
N ASN A 108 -21.98 -13.23 -3.05
CA ASN A 108 -22.26 -12.80 -1.68
C ASN A 108 -21.00 -12.65 -0.80
N SER A 109 -19.85 -12.41 -1.45
CA SER A 109 -18.60 -12.02 -0.82
C SER A 109 -18.41 -10.51 -0.89
N ILE A 110 -18.05 -9.92 0.24
CA ILE A 110 -17.91 -8.47 0.39
C ILE A 110 -16.72 -8.18 1.28
N SER A 111 -15.98 -7.11 0.98
CA SER A 111 -14.92 -6.68 1.89
C SER A 111 -15.50 -6.12 3.20
N VAL A 112 -14.80 -6.33 4.31
CA VAL A 112 -15.21 -5.84 5.64
C VAL A 112 -15.44 -4.33 5.63
N ASN A 113 -14.63 -3.57 4.88
CA ASN A 113 -14.78 -2.12 4.76
C ASN A 113 -16.08 -1.71 4.05
N VAL A 114 -16.46 -2.42 2.99
CA VAL A 114 -17.73 -2.15 2.30
C VAL A 114 -18.90 -2.55 3.18
N LEU A 115 -18.81 -3.69 3.90
CA LEU A 115 -19.82 -4.09 4.86
C LEU A 115 -20.01 -3.03 5.96
N ALA A 116 -18.92 -2.55 6.56
CA ALA A 116 -18.94 -1.50 7.57
C ALA A 116 -19.57 -0.20 7.04
N GLU A 117 -19.25 0.19 5.80
CA GLU A 117 -19.85 1.35 5.15
C GLU A 117 -21.37 1.19 4.98
N LEU A 118 -21.84 0.02 4.51
CA LEU A 118 -23.27 -0.26 4.32
C LEU A 118 -24.01 -0.23 5.66
N MET A 119 -23.45 -0.86 6.69
CA MET A 119 -24.01 -0.83 8.04
C MET A 119 -24.09 0.59 8.59
N SER A 120 -23.03 1.40 8.42
CA SER A 120 -23.03 2.78 8.91
C SER A 120 -24.02 3.66 8.16
N LYS A 121 -23.97 3.66 6.82
CA LYS A 121 -24.70 4.62 6.00
C LYS A 121 -26.16 4.25 5.75
N ILE A 122 -26.50 2.96 5.72
CA ILE A 122 -27.86 2.48 5.42
C ILE A 122 -28.55 2.01 6.71
N ALA A 123 -27.87 1.23 7.55
CA ALA A 123 -28.45 0.72 8.78
C ALA A 123 -28.34 1.69 9.96
N GLY A 124 -27.43 2.67 9.91
CA GLY A 124 -27.16 3.58 11.02
C GLY A 124 -26.34 2.95 12.14
N ILE A 125 -25.62 1.86 11.86
CA ILE A 125 -24.80 1.12 12.82
C ILE A 125 -23.33 1.35 12.51
N THR A 126 -22.59 1.91 13.45
CA THR A 126 -21.16 2.13 13.30
C THR A 126 -20.40 1.15 14.18
N TRP A 127 -19.49 0.40 13.57
CA TRP A 127 -18.58 -0.49 14.27
C TRP A 127 -17.21 0.16 14.43
N ASN A 128 -16.54 -0.13 15.53
CA ASN A 128 -15.16 0.29 15.76
C ASN A 128 -14.18 -0.71 15.12
N ASP A 129 -12.90 -0.34 15.08
CA ASP A 129 -11.85 -1.16 14.47
C ASP A 129 -11.70 -2.55 15.10
N ASP A 130 -11.99 -2.68 16.40
CA ASP A 130 -11.92 -3.97 17.11
C ASP A 130 -12.97 -4.94 16.57
N ILE A 131 -14.21 -4.48 16.38
CA ILE A 131 -15.27 -5.28 15.76
C ILE A 131 -14.92 -5.61 14.31
N LEU A 132 -14.38 -4.67 13.53
CA LEU A 132 -13.98 -4.94 12.14
C LEU A 132 -12.88 -6.01 12.06
N ARG A 133 -11.91 -5.97 12.99
CA ARG A 133 -10.88 -7.00 13.11
C ARG A 133 -11.47 -8.33 13.54
N GLU A 134 -12.42 -8.33 14.47
CA GLU A 134 -13.11 -9.53 14.90
C GLU A 134 -13.82 -10.19 13.72
N ILE A 135 -14.64 -9.44 12.97
CA ILE A 135 -15.30 -9.89 11.73
C ILE A 135 -14.29 -10.50 10.77
N SER A 136 -13.18 -9.78 10.51
CA SER A 136 -12.13 -10.25 9.60
C SER A 136 -11.43 -11.53 10.09
N ARG A 137 -11.38 -11.77 11.40
CA ARG A 137 -10.70 -12.93 12.00
C ARG A 137 -11.62 -14.15 12.07
N THR A 138 -12.89 -13.96 12.42
CA THR A 138 -13.84 -15.06 12.63
C THR A 138 -14.50 -15.50 11.33
N ASP A 139 -14.88 -14.53 10.49
CA ASP A 139 -15.71 -14.77 9.31
C ASP A 139 -15.11 -14.14 8.04
N GLY A 140 -13.92 -13.56 8.16
CA GLY A 140 -13.13 -13.11 7.01
C GLY A 140 -12.69 -14.32 6.19
N ILE A 141 -13.47 -14.65 5.17
CA ILE A 141 -13.05 -15.62 4.17
C ILE A 141 -12.02 -14.93 3.27
N VAL A 142 -10.78 -15.38 3.34
CA VAL A 142 -9.79 -15.05 2.31
C VAL A 142 -10.36 -15.54 0.98
N CYS A 143 -10.60 -14.63 0.02
CA CYS A 143 -11.21 -14.92 -1.28
C CYS A 143 -10.66 -16.24 -1.86
N ARG A 144 -11.41 -17.34 -1.71
CA ARG A 144 -10.91 -18.70 -2.00
C ARG A 144 -10.70 -18.87 -3.50
N VAL A 145 -11.44 -18.10 -4.29
CA VAL A 145 -11.37 -18.12 -5.75
C VAL A 145 -10.25 -17.25 -6.32
N SER A 146 -9.60 -16.40 -5.52
CA SER A 146 -8.53 -15.51 -5.99
C SER A 146 -7.41 -16.32 -6.66
N PRO A 147 -7.17 -16.16 -7.98
CA PRO A 147 -6.17 -16.95 -8.70
C PRO A 147 -4.75 -16.84 -8.12
N PRO A 148 -4.25 -15.63 -7.76
CA PRO A 148 -2.95 -15.51 -7.09
C PRO A 148 -2.87 -16.27 -5.77
N ARG A 149 -3.97 -16.29 -5.00
CA ARG A 149 -4.01 -17.01 -3.73
C ARG A 149 -4.05 -18.53 -3.93
N LYS A 150 -4.84 -19.01 -4.89
CA LYS A 150 -4.85 -20.43 -5.28
C LYS A 150 -3.47 -20.88 -5.74
N TRP A 151 -2.82 -20.09 -6.58
CA TRP A 151 -1.44 -20.35 -7.02
C TRP A 151 -0.47 -20.44 -5.84
N LEU A 152 -0.47 -19.43 -4.96
CA LEU A 152 0.42 -19.44 -3.78
C LEU A 152 0.12 -20.62 -2.84
N ASN A 153 -1.16 -20.93 -2.61
CA ASN A 153 -1.54 -22.06 -1.78
C ASN A 153 -1.05 -23.37 -2.39
N ARG A 154 -1.18 -23.58 -3.71
CA ARG A 154 -0.65 -24.77 -4.40
C ARG A 154 0.85 -24.90 -4.23
N ILE A 155 1.60 -23.82 -4.43
CA ILE A 155 3.06 -23.84 -4.20
C ILE A 155 3.40 -24.27 -2.78
N VAL A 156 2.67 -23.77 -1.79
CA VAL A 156 2.94 -24.09 -0.38
C VAL A 156 2.49 -25.52 -0.02
N SER A 157 1.30 -25.95 -0.47
CA SER A 157 0.70 -27.21 -0.06
C SER A 157 1.03 -28.41 -0.95
N GLU A 158 1.13 -28.21 -2.26
CA GLU A 158 1.38 -29.26 -3.25
C GLU A 158 2.88 -29.40 -3.52
N ASP A 159 3.60 -28.29 -3.74
CA ASP A 159 5.06 -28.32 -3.97
C ASP A 159 5.86 -28.38 -2.67
N GLY A 160 5.20 -28.24 -1.51
CA GLY A 160 5.83 -28.32 -0.19
C GLY A 160 6.80 -27.17 0.11
N MET A 161 6.67 -26.03 -0.58
CA MET A 161 7.50 -24.86 -0.31
C MET A 161 7.11 -24.19 1.02
N ILE A 162 8.11 -23.65 1.70
CA ILE A 162 7.95 -22.97 2.99
C ILE A 162 7.96 -21.45 2.78
N ASP A 163 6.94 -20.77 3.29
CA ASP A 163 6.95 -19.31 3.45
C ASP A 163 7.82 -18.93 4.64
N ALA A 164 9.03 -18.41 4.38
CA ALA A 164 10.03 -18.10 5.39
C ALA A 164 9.47 -17.24 6.53
N PHE A 165 8.76 -16.17 6.18
CA PHE A 165 8.21 -15.25 7.17
C PHE A 165 7.19 -15.96 8.07
N ARG A 166 6.27 -16.73 7.48
CA ARG A 166 5.20 -17.38 8.24
C ARG A 166 5.71 -18.60 9.03
N HIS A 167 6.81 -19.22 8.59
CA HIS A 167 7.48 -20.28 9.34
C HIS A 167 8.06 -19.77 10.66
N PHE A 168 8.85 -18.69 10.63
CA PHE A 168 9.48 -18.14 11.84
C PHE A 168 8.56 -17.26 12.68
N TYR A 169 7.54 -16.65 12.07
CA TYR A 169 6.62 -15.72 12.75
C TYR A 169 5.16 -16.06 12.43
N PRO A 170 4.68 -17.26 12.85
CA PRO A 170 3.34 -17.74 12.49
C PRO A 170 2.23 -16.82 13.00
N HIS A 171 2.41 -16.25 14.19
CA HIS A 171 1.43 -15.42 14.87
C HIS A 171 1.57 -13.92 14.59
N ALA A 172 2.63 -13.50 13.89
CA ALA A 172 2.85 -12.09 13.59
C ALA A 172 1.72 -11.51 12.73
N SER A 173 1.08 -10.50 13.29
CA SER A 173 -0.08 -9.82 12.73
C SER A 173 0.29 -8.51 12.07
N GLY A 174 -0.35 -8.28 10.93
CA GLY A 174 -0.29 -7.03 10.19
C GLY A 174 1.12 -6.55 9.88
N ARG A 175 1.87 -7.51 9.36
CA ARG A 175 3.17 -7.36 8.74
C ARG A 175 2.92 -7.32 7.23
N ALA A 176 2.64 -6.13 6.73
CA ALA A 176 2.45 -5.88 5.30
C ALA A 176 3.80 -5.58 4.63
N THR A 177 3.88 -5.79 3.32
CA THR A 177 5.08 -5.47 2.53
C THR A 177 4.85 -4.36 1.53
N CYS A 178 3.58 -4.02 1.24
CA CYS A 178 3.18 -2.98 0.30
C CYS A 178 1.99 -2.19 0.85
N TRP A 179 2.00 -0.87 0.66
CA TRP A 179 0.91 0.03 1.04
C TRP A 179 0.59 1.02 -0.07
N ASN A 180 -0.67 1.40 -0.20
CA ASN A 180 -1.05 2.46 -1.14
C ASN A 180 -0.56 3.84 -0.65
N GLN A 181 0.52 4.32 -1.26
CA GLN A 181 1.15 5.60 -0.91
C GLN A 181 0.26 6.82 -1.21
N TYR A 182 -0.52 6.79 -2.29
CA TYR A 182 -1.43 7.90 -2.66
C TYR A 182 -2.51 8.17 -1.61
N THR A 183 -2.81 7.18 -0.77
CA THR A 183 -3.81 7.30 0.30
C THR A 183 -3.20 7.19 1.69
N ASN A 184 -1.86 7.33 1.81
CA ASN A 184 -1.13 7.29 3.09
C ASN A 184 -1.46 6.03 3.92
N ARG A 185 -1.71 4.88 3.28
CA ARG A 185 -2.20 3.68 4.00
C ARG A 185 -1.16 3.07 4.94
N ARG A 186 0.12 3.33 4.69
CA ARG A 186 1.23 2.90 5.55
C ARG A 186 1.14 3.41 6.99
N TYR A 187 0.59 4.61 7.20
CA TYR A 187 0.48 5.23 8.53
C TYR A 187 -0.66 4.69 9.38
N PHE A 188 -1.55 3.92 8.76
CA PHE A 188 -2.58 3.11 9.42
C PHE A 188 -2.23 1.61 9.32
N ASN A 189 -1.07 1.30 8.73
CA ASN A 189 -0.58 -0.01 8.37
C ASN A 189 -1.56 -0.86 7.52
N GLU A 190 -2.50 -0.22 6.83
CA GLU A 190 -3.48 -0.86 5.96
C GLU A 190 -2.84 -1.28 4.62
N GLY A 191 -2.02 -2.32 4.68
CA GLY A 191 -1.27 -2.83 3.54
C GLY A 191 -1.61 -4.28 3.20
N SER A 192 -0.87 -4.83 2.27
CA SER A 192 -0.89 -6.25 1.93
C SER A 192 0.53 -6.81 1.98
N ARG A 193 0.67 -8.07 2.39
CA ARG A 193 1.93 -8.81 2.24
C ARG A 193 1.91 -9.49 0.88
N ILE A 194 2.64 -8.94 -0.07
CA ILE A 194 2.72 -9.43 -1.45
C ILE A 194 4.14 -9.83 -1.87
N ASP A 195 5.12 -9.60 -0.99
CA ASP A 195 6.52 -9.95 -1.19
C ASP A 195 6.83 -11.15 -0.26
N TYR A 196 7.35 -12.23 -0.84
CA TYR A 196 7.54 -13.51 -0.18
C TYR A 196 8.92 -14.06 -0.49
N THR A 197 9.51 -14.76 0.48
CA THR A 197 10.61 -15.70 0.22
C THR A 197 10.09 -17.09 0.47
N LEU A 198 9.98 -17.87 -0.60
CA LEU A 198 9.59 -19.28 -0.57
C LEU A 198 10.83 -20.14 -0.82
N PHE A 199 11.00 -21.21 -0.06
CA PHE A 199 12.10 -22.15 -0.24
C PHE A 199 11.65 -23.60 -0.05
N ASP A 200 12.36 -24.54 -0.68
CA ASP A 200 12.08 -25.97 -0.55
C ASP A 200 12.23 -26.45 0.89
N HIS A 201 11.37 -27.39 1.33
CA HIS A 201 11.46 -27.96 2.68
C HIS A 201 12.86 -28.49 3.04
N SER A 202 13.60 -29.01 2.05
CA SER A 202 14.97 -29.50 2.23
C SER A 202 15.97 -28.44 2.69
N LEU A 203 15.70 -27.15 2.46
CA LEU A 203 16.56 -26.06 2.90
C LEU A 203 16.28 -25.62 4.35
N LEU A 204 15.25 -26.17 5.00
CA LEU A 204 14.79 -25.68 6.29
C LEU A 204 15.86 -25.75 7.38
N GLU A 205 16.67 -26.80 7.41
CA GLU A 205 17.78 -26.94 8.37
C GLU A 205 18.91 -25.92 8.18
N HIS A 206 18.87 -25.20 7.06
CA HIS A 206 19.86 -24.19 6.71
C HIS A 206 19.35 -22.76 6.82
N VAL A 207 18.05 -22.56 7.05
CA VAL A 207 17.46 -21.24 7.20
C VAL A 207 17.29 -20.94 8.69
N GLU A 208 17.69 -19.74 9.09
CA GLU A 208 17.65 -19.31 10.49
C GLU A 208 16.75 -18.09 10.65
N SER A 209 16.21 -17.87 11.86
CA SER A 209 15.55 -16.60 12.17
C SER A 209 16.54 -15.42 12.23
N GLY A 210 17.83 -15.70 12.43
CA GLY A 210 18.89 -14.71 12.65
C GLY A 210 18.93 -14.16 14.08
N GLY A 211 18.29 -14.84 15.04
CA GLY A 211 18.41 -14.55 16.47
C GLY A 211 17.80 -13.22 16.95
N THR A 212 17.20 -12.43 16.05
CA THR A 212 16.52 -11.18 16.41
C THR A 212 15.01 -11.34 16.35
N SER A 213 14.31 -10.80 17.35
CA SER A 213 12.87 -10.59 17.26
C SER A 213 12.52 -9.61 16.13
N LEU A 214 11.27 -9.73 15.64
CA LEU A 214 10.71 -8.76 14.71
C LEU A 214 10.90 -7.35 15.27
N TRP A 215 11.20 -6.41 14.37
CA TRP A 215 11.35 -5.03 14.79
C TRP A 215 10.02 -4.48 15.34
N SER A 216 10.04 -4.00 16.58
CA SER A 216 8.85 -3.56 17.31
C SER A 216 9.25 -2.62 18.46
N PRO A 217 9.75 -1.41 18.16
CA PRO A 217 10.25 -0.50 19.18
C PRO A 217 9.15 -0.21 20.21
N GLY A 218 9.45 -0.39 21.50
CA GLY A 218 8.51 -0.08 22.58
C GLY A 218 7.21 -0.90 22.60
N CYS A 219 7.16 -2.06 21.95
CA CYS A 219 6.05 -3.00 22.06
C CYS A 219 6.40 -4.18 22.98
N HIS A 220 5.47 -4.57 23.84
CA HIS A 220 5.61 -5.77 24.67
C HIS A 220 5.50 -7.06 23.84
N ASP A 221 4.60 -7.07 22.86
CA ASP A 221 4.38 -8.20 21.95
C ASP A 221 4.89 -7.85 20.54
N PRO A 222 5.99 -8.45 20.06
CA PRO A 222 6.53 -8.21 18.73
C PRO A 222 5.67 -8.77 17.59
N ASP A 223 4.74 -9.68 17.89
CA ASP A 223 3.83 -10.29 16.92
C ASP A 223 2.50 -9.53 16.82
N SER A 224 2.27 -8.57 17.71
CA SER A 224 1.06 -7.75 17.71
C SER A 224 0.94 -6.90 16.45
N TRP A 225 -0.31 -6.51 16.15
CA TRP A 225 -0.57 -5.53 15.11
C TRP A 225 0.12 -4.17 15.37
N GLU A 226 0.14 -3.74 16.63
CA GLU A 226 0.76 -2.48 17.03
C GLU A 226 2.26 -2.49 16.70
N ALA A 227 2.93 -3.61 16.97
CA ALA A 227 4.32 -3.83 16.57
C ALA A 227 4.50 -3.75 15.05
N GLY A 228 3.55 -4.27 14.28
CA GLY A 228 3.45 -4.07 12.83
C GLY A 228 3.40 -2.60 12.42
N LEU A 229 2.51 -1.83 13.02
CA LEU A 229 2.30 -0.41 12.73
C LEU A 229 3.53 0.43 13.09
N LYS A 230 4.09 0.22 14.28
CA LYS A 230 5.33 0.89 14.69
C LYS A 230 6.47 0.55 13.74
N ALA A 231 6.54 -0.69 13.26
CA ALA A 231 7.54 -1.05 12.28
C ALA A 231 7.35 -0.32 10.93
N ALA A 232 6.12 -0.29 10.43
CA ALA A 232 5.79 0.37 9.17
C ALA A 232 6.06 1.88 9.20
N THR A 233 5.85 2.53 10.35
CA THR A 233 5.91 4.00 10.51
C THR A 233 7.17 4.51 11.19
N ALA A 234 8.09 3.61 11.50
CA ALA A 234 9.21 3.87 12.37
C ALA A 234 8.81 4.54 13.70
N ASP A 235 7.82 3.97 14.40
CA ASP A 235 7.23 4.49 15.64
C ASP A 235 6.73 5.94 15.48
N GLY A 236 6.04 6.20 14.36
CA GLY A 236 5.54 7.54 14.00
C GLY A 236 6.61 8.54 13.55
N MET A 237 7.88 8.14 13.41
CA MET A 237 8.93 9.04 12.90
C MET A 237 8.79 9.32 11.40
N TYR A 238 8.15 8.43 10.65
CA TYR A 238 7.70 8.75 9.29
C TYR A 238 6.41 9.56 9.37
N GLN A 239 6.38 10.70 8.67
CA GLN A 239 5.21 11.57 8.61
C GLN A 239 4.40 11.30 7.33
N PRO A 240 3.05 11.36 7.39
CA PRO A 240 2.19 11.22 6.23
C PRO A 240 2.42 12.35 5.22
N VAL A 241 2.24 12.03 3.94
CA VAL A 241 2.36 13.02 2.87
C VAL A 241 1.16 13.96 2.93
N SER A 242 1.41 15.26 2.91
CA SER A 242 0.31 16.22 2.73
C SER A 242 -0.34 16.01 1.36
N PHE A 243 -1.66 15.94 1.32
CA PHE A 243 -2.43 15.91 0.07
C PHE A 243 -2.29 17.21 -0.75
N GLU A 244 -1.64 18.23 -0.20
CA GLU A 244 -1.30 19.49 -0.89
C GLU A 244 -0.07 19.31 -1.83
N GLY A 245 0.52 18.12 -1.87
CA GLY A 245 1.57 17.77 -2.83
C GLY A 245 2.92 18.43 -2.55
N THR A 246 3.26 18.61 -1.28
CA THR A 246 4.57 19.08 -0.81
C THR A 246 5.66 17.99 -0.88
N GLY A 247 5.32 16.78 -1.33
CA GLY A 247 6.22 15.63 -1.35
C GLY A 247 6.31 14.93 0.01
N ILE A 248 7.06 13.83 0.07
CA ILE A 248 7.35 13.12 1.32
C ILE A 248 8.43 13.91 2.08
N SER A 249 8.16 14.25 3.35
CA SER A 249 9.19 14.82 4.22
C SER A 249 10.31 13.80 4.46
N GLU A 250 11.55 14.18 4.22
CA GLU A 250 12.68 13.31 4.54
C GLU A 250 12.84 13.13 6.05
N ALA A 251 12.91 11.88 6.49
CA ALA A 251 13.18 11.57 7.90
C ALA A 251 14.66 11.80 8.25
N PRO A 252 14.99 12.06 9.53
CA PRO A 252 16.36 12.18 9.99
C PRO A 252 17.18 10.92 9.69
N ARG A 253 18.49 11.07 9.44
CA ARG A 253 19.38 9.96 9.09
C ARG A 253 19.30 8.75 10.03
N PRO A 254 19.27 8.90 11.38
CA PRO A 254 19.12 7.75 12.28
C PRO A 254 17.85 6.93 12.06
N VAL A 255 16.77 7.57 11.59
CA VAL A 255 15.51 6.89 11.25
C VAL A 255 15.63 6.14 9.94
N LEU A 256 16.28 6.73 8.94
CA LEU A 256 16.54 6.09 7.65
C LEU A 256 17.45 4.85 7.81
N ASP A 257 18.34 4.87 8.80
CA ASP A 257 19.28 3.78 9.05
C ASP A 257 18.65 2.61 9.84
N LEU A 258 17.39 2.71 10.29
CA LEU A 258 16.68 1.62 10.99
C LEU A 258 16.51 0.35 10.14
N GLN A 259 16.61 0.46 8.81
CA GLN A 259 16.59 -0.68 7.90
C GLN A 259 17.88 -1.54 8.00
N PHE A 260 18.99 -0.97 8.46
CA PHE A 260 20.29 -1.63 8.59
C PHE A 260 20.42 -2.27 9.97
N ARG A 261 19.74 -3.40 10.16
CA ARG A 261 19.85 -4.23 11.38
C ARG A 261 20.78 -5.40 11.16
N ALA A 262 21.02 -6.17 12.22
CA ALA A 262 21.66 -7.47 12.08
C ALA A 262 20.90 -8.34 11.06
N PRO A 263 21.61 -9.22 10.32
CA PRO A 263 20.96 -10.16 9.41
C PRO A 263 19.86 -10.96 10.12
N HIS A 264 18.68 -11.03 9.51
CA HIS A 264 17.54 -11.76 10.06
C HIS A 264 16.62 -12.23 8.93
N THR A 265 15.91 -13.33 9.18
CA THR A 265 14.78 -13.70 8.32
C THR A 265 13.59 -12.83 8.72
N GLY A 266 12.90 -12.22 7.76
CA GLY A 266 11.78 -11.36 8.09
C GLY A 266 11.59 -10.19 7.13
N MET A 267 11.40 -9.00 7.69
CA MET A 267 11.00 -7.79 6.97
C MET A 267 12.00 -6.66 7.18
N VAL A 268 12.42 -6.05 6.09
CA VAL A 268 13.35 -4.92 6.06
C VAL A 268 12.57 -3.65 5.74
N TYR A 269 12.13 -2.95 6.78
CA TYR A 269 11.32 -1.74 6.66
C TYR A 269 12.15 -0.56 6.13
N THR A 270 12.02 -0.31 4.83
CA THR A 270 12.61 0.85 4.13
C THR A 270 11.78 2.11 4.37
N PRO A 271 12.38 3.31 4.31
CA PRO A 271 11.64 4.58 4.38
C PRO A 271 10.56 4.72 3.29
N PRO A 272 9.39 5.34 3.58
CA PRO A 272 8.33 5.57 2.57
C PRO A 272 8.78 6.43 1.38
N SER A 273 9.82 7.25 1.55
CA SER A 273 10.42 8.03 0.46
C SER A 273 11.17 7.18 -0.55
N PHE A 274 11.50 5.93 -0.22
CA PHE A 274 12.27 5.04 -1.11
C PHE A 274 11.35 4.16 -1.93
N SER A 275 10.29 3.62 -1.31
CA SER A 275 9.30 2.79 -1.97
C SER A 275 8.03 2.66 -1.12
N ASP A 276 6.91 2.40 -1.79
CA ASP A 276 5.67 1.90 -1.24
C ASP A 276 5.74 0.41 -0.85
N HIS A 277 6.81 -0.28 -1.26
CA HIS A 277 7.19 -1.61 -0.81
C HIS A 277 8.32 -1.58 0.23
N ILE A 278 8.43 -2.67 0.99
CA ILE A 278 9.59 -3.00 1.83
C ILE A 278 10.21 -4.32 1.39
N GLY A 279 11.45 -4.56 1.82
CA GLY A 279 12.14 -5.82 1.53
C GLY A 279 11.68 -6.96 2.44
N VAL A 280 11.81 -8.19 1.94
CA VAL A 280 11.80 -9.41 2.75
C VAL A 280 13.19 -10.04 2.70
N SER A 281 13.62 -10.67 3.79
CA SER A 281 14.94 -11.25 3.92
C SER A 281 14.89 -12.67 4.46
N ILE A 282 15.90 -13.46 4.11
CA ILE A 282 16.19 -14.76 4.72
C ILE A 282 17.66 -14.78 5.16
N VAL A 283 17.93 -15.45 6.28
CA VAL A 283 19.28 -15.81 6.70
C VAL A 283 19.47 -17.28 6.40
N VAL A 284 20.52 -17.58 5.64
CA VAL A 284 20.91 -18.93 5.27
C VAL A 284 22.32 -19.16 5.78
N ASN A 285 22.57 -20.31 6.38
CA ASN A 285 23.92 -20.65 6.86
C ASN A 285 24.87 -20.95 5.69
N ASP A 286 26.18 -20.88 5.97
CA ASP A 286 27.24 -20.96 4.97
C ASP A 286 27.29 -22.32 4.23
N VAL A 287 26.62 -23.35 4.75
CA VAL A 287 26.57 -24.68 4.13
C VAL A 287 25.90 -24.63 2.74
N VAL A 288 24.88 -23.79 2.58
CA VAL A 288 24.11 -23.70 1.32
C VAL A 288 24.84 -22.87 0.27
N CYS A 289 25.64 -21.90 0.69
CA CYS A 289 26.42 -21.06 -0.20
C CYS A 289 27.91 -21.13 0.18
N PRO A 290 28.61 -22.21 -0.20
CA PRO A 290 30.02 -22.41 0.17
C PRO A 290 30.98 -21.43 -0.52
N ARG A 291 30.45 -20.46 -1.29
CA ARG A 291 31.25 -19.44 -1.97
C ARG A 291 31.32 -18.21 -1.08
N ASP A 292 32.55 -17.81 -0.75
CA ASP A 292 32.82 -16.48 -0.23
C ASP A 292 32.31 -15.45 -1.25
N LEU A 293 31.18 -14.80 -0.92
CA LEU A 293 30.71 -13.63 -1.66
C LEU A 293 31.64 -12.45 -1.33
N LYS A 294 32.74 -12.35 -2.06
CA LYS A 294 33.64 -11.19 -1.97
C LYS A 294 33.05 -10.04 -2.79
N LEU A 295 32.66 -8.98 -2.10
CA LEU A 295 32.36 -7.71 -2.75
C LEU A 295 33.69 -7.12 -3.25
N ASP A 296 33.97 -7.28 -4.55
CA ASP A 296 35.10 -6.59 -5.16
C ASP A 296 34.69 -5.14 -5.42
N GLU A 297 35.18 -4.21 -4.58
CA GLU A 297 34.94 -2.78 -4.76
C GLU A 297 35.46 -2.24 -6.09
N GLN A 298 36.37 -2.97 -6.75
CA GLN A 298 36.89 -2.62 -8.07
C GLN A 298 36.03 -3.17 -9.21
N ASP A 299 35.11 -4.09 -8.95
CA ASP A 299 34.22 -4.65 -9.97
C ASP A 299 33.40 -3.53 -10.62
N ALA A 300 33.62 -3.34 -11.92
CA ALA A 300 33.01 -2.28 -12.68
C ALA A 300 31.47 -2.44 -12.75
N ALA A 301 30.95 -3.66 -12.66
CA ALA A 301 29.51 -3.90 -12.62
C ALA A 301 28.90 -3.46 -11.27
N THR A 302 29.47 -3.94 -10.17
CA THR A 302 29.08 -3.56 -8.79
C THR A 302 29.21 -2.06 -8.57
N ARG A 303 30.23 -1.40 -9.11
CA ARG A 303 30.40 0.06 -9.03
C ARG A 303 29.32 0.85 -9.77
N LYS A 304 28.67 0.26 -10.78
CA LYS A 304 27.59 0.91 -11.57
C LYS A 304 26.21 0.75 -10.92
N THR A 305 26.03 -0.24 -10.06
CA THR A 305 24.74 -0.58 -9.43
C THR A 305 24.54 0.00 -8.03
N GLN A 306 25.47 0.83 -7.54
CA GLN A 306 25.39 1.43 -6.21
C GLN A 306 24.33 2.55 -6.15
N PRO A 307 23.23 2.39 -5.37
CA PRO A 307 22.13 3.35 -5.33
C PRO A 307 22.52 4.68 -4.65
N HIS A 308 23.59 4.70 -3.87
CA HIS A 308 24.10 5.89 -3.20
C HIS A 308 25.01 6.77 -4.08
N LYS A 309 25.40 6.30 -5.29
CA LYS A 309 26.06 7.18 -6.25
C LYS A 309 25.04 8.12 -6.87
N THR A 310 25.45 9.36 -7.10
CA THR A 310 24.63 10.40 -7.73
C THR A 310 24.03 9.86 -9.03
N GLN A 311 22.76 9.47 -8.98
CA GLN A 311 22.05 9.04 -10.17
C GLN A 311 21.86 10.28 -11.05
N LYS A 312 22.04 10.09 -12.35
CA LYS A 312 21.70 11.11 -13.33
C LYS A 312 20.23 11.47 -13.12
N SER A 313 19.95 12.73 -12.80
CA SER A 313 18.56 13.17 -12.60
C SER A 313 17.74 12.87 -13.85
N ILE A 314 16.45 12.59 -13.70
CA ILE A 314 15.59 12.32 -14.86
C ILE A 314 15.62 13.49 -15.87
N ALA A 315 15.79 14.72 -15.38
CA ALA A 315 15.99 15.92 -16.17
C ALA A 315 17.24 15.87 -17.08
N SER A 316 18.28 15.13 -16.69
CA SER A 316 19.49 14.96 -17.52
C SER A 316 19.24 14.13 -18.79
N PHE A 317 18.19 13.29 -18.82
CA PHE A 317 17.76 12.59 -20.04
C PHE A 317 16.97 13.49 -20.99
N PHE A 318 16.41 14.60 -20.47
CA PHE A 318 15.65 15.58 -21.24
C PHE A 318 16.42 16.88 -21.51
N GLY A 319 17.68 16.97 -21.08
CA GLY A 319 18.56 18.07 -21.43
C GLY A 319 18.78 18.13 -22.95
N PRO A 320 18.99 19.32 -23.55
CA PRO A 320 19.25 19.44 -24.97
C PRO A 320 20.45 18.56 -25.30
N GLY A 321 20.19 17.47 -26.04
CA GLY A 321 21.21 16.49 -26.36
C GLY A 321 22.44 17.21 -26.90
N LYS A 322 23.62 16.91 -26.36
CA LYS A 322 24.89 17.40 -26.93
C LYS A 322 24.82 17.09 -28.41
N LYS A 323 24.72 18.13 -29.25
CA LYS A 323 24.83 17.99 -30.70
C LYS A 323 26.11 17.20 -30.93
N ALA A 324 25.96 15.97 -31.40
CA ALA A 324 27.10 15.16 -31.78
C ALA A 324 27.89 15.98 -32.80
N SER A 325 29.07 16.45 -32.42
CA SER A 325 29.98 17.10 -33.34
C SER A 325 30.51 16.01 -34.25
N THR A 326 29.80 15.74 -35.33
CA THR A 326 30.28 14.93 -36.45
C THR A 326 31.45 15.68 -37.08
N SER A 327 32.66 15.44 -36.57
CA SER A 327 33.88 15.65 -37.34
C SER A 327 33.97 14.53 -38.37
N LEU A 328 33.27 14.70 -39.49
CA LEU A 328 33.47 13.89 -40.68
C LEU A 328 34.83 14.27 -41.26
N GLY A 329 35.83 13.42 -41.00
CA GLY A 329 37.03 13.36 -41.83
C GLY A 329 36.60 12.92 -43.22
N MET A 330 36.84 13.78 -44.20
CA MET A 330 36.67 13.46 -45.62
C MET A 330 37.77 12.49 -46.03
N ASP A 331 37.41 11.28 -46.42
CA ASP A 331 38.19 10.50 -47.38
C ASP A 331 37.29 10.25 -48.61
N GLU A 332 37.65 10.91 -49.70
CA GLU A 332 37.06 10.75 -51.02
C GLU A 332 37.42 9.38 -51.61
N LYS A 333 36.42 8.59 -52.00
CA LYS A 333 36.46 7.79 -53.24
C LYS A 333 35.06 7.45 -53.75
N ARG A 334 34.62 8.29 -54.68
CA ARG A 334 33.82 8.06 -55.89
C ARG A 334 33.27 6.63 -56.10
N SER A 335 31.94 6.48 -56.16
CA SER A 335 31.26 5.92 -57.33
C SER A 335 29.78 6.32 -57.36
N THR A 336 29.31 6.56 -58.58
CA THR A 336 28.02 7.07 -59.04
C THR A 336 26.91 6.02 -59.01
N VAL A 337 25.64 6.43 -58.87
CA VAL A 337 24.50 6.20 -59.82
C VAL A 337 23.12 6.53 -59.17
N VAL A 338 22.44 7.56 -59.75
CA VAL A 338 20.99 7.71 -60.11
C VAL A 338 19.92 7.44 -59.03
N SER A 339 19.27 8.46 -58.42
CA SER A 339 18.10 9.28 -58.86
C SER A 339 16.71 8.63 -58.70
N SER A 340 15.92 9.13 -57.74
CA SER A 340 14.56 9.69 -57.96
C SER A 340 13.95 10.27 -56.67
N LYS A 341 13.41 11.50 -56.77
CA LYS A 341 12.56 12.24 -55.79
C LYS A 341 11.14 12.38 -56.41
N PRO A 342 10.15 13.08 -55.80
CA PRO A 342 9.61 13.06 -54.42
C PRO A 342 8.05 13.21 -54.38
N VAL A 343 7.39 12.97 -53.23
CA VAL A 343 6.12 13.62 -52.77
C VAL A 343 6.09 13.42 -51.23
N GLY A 344 5.81 14.34 -50.31
CA GLY A 344 5.16 15.65 -50.34
C GLY A 344 4.01 15.66 -49.32
N GLN A 345 4.28 15.72 -48.00
CA GLN A 345 3.24 15.97 -46.99
C GLN A 345 3.73 16.86 -45.85
N GLN A 346 3.08 18.02 -45.74
CA GLN A 346 3.23 19.01 -44.68
C GLN A 346 2.61 18.48 -43.38
N ARG A 347 3.33 18.56 -42.26
CA ARG A 347 2.79 18.27 -40.93
C ARG A 347 2.90 19.54 -40.07
N LYS A 348 1.74 19.99 -39.59
CA LYS A 348 1.56 21.14 -38.69
C LYS A 348 2.38 20.98 -37.41
N GLU A 349 3.19 22.00 -37.10
CA GLU A 349 3.85 22.17 -35.82
C GLU A 349 2.82 22.52 -34.74
N THR A 350 2.70 21.67 -33.73
CA THR A 350 2.07 22.01 -32.45
C THR A 350 3.15 22.50 -31.50
N THR A 351 2.94 23.69 -30.95
CA THR A 351 3.79 24.35 -29.96
C THR A 351 4.02 23.45 -28.74
N ARG A 352 5.25 22.97 -28.57
CA ARG A 352 5.71 22.24 -27.38
C ARG A 352 5.75 23.20 -26.18
N GLY A 353 4.80 23.04 -25.26
CA GLY A 353 4.88 23.59 -23.90
C GLY A 353 6.09 22.99 -23.17
N SER A 354 6.90 23.85 -22.57
CA SER A 354 8.11 23.47 -21.83
C SER A 354 7.76 22.82 -20.49
N ILE A 355 8.20 21.57 -20.29
CA ILE A 355 8.11 20.76 -19.05
C ILE A 355 8.76 21.42 -17.81
N LYS A 356 9.49 22.52 -17.96
CA LYS A 356 10.17 23.23 -16.85
C LYS A 356 9.22 23.75 -15.75
N SER A 357 7.91 23.80 -15.96
CA SER A 357 6.95 24.24 -14.93
C SER A 357 6.64 23.19 -13.87
N PHE A 358 7.00 21.90 -14.07
CA PHE A 358 6.63 20.83 -13.14
C PHE A 358 7.62 20.57 -12.01
N PHE A 359 8.88 20.98 -12.16
CA PHE A 359 9.91 20.80 -11.14
C PHE A 359 10.43 22.17 -10.70
N GLY A 360 9.87 22.68 -9.60
CA GLY A 360 10.29 23.95 -9.02
C GLY A 360 11.77 23.93 -8.67
N SER A 361 12.53 24.91 -9.15
CA SER A 361 13.93 25.08 -8.73
C SER A 361 13.97 25.71 -7.34
N THR A 362 14.40 24.98 -6.33
CA THR A 362 14.76 25.55 -5.03
C THR A 362 16.12 26.23 -5.15
N ALA A 363 16.10 27.57 -5.24
CA ALA A 363 17.29 28.38 -5.12
C ALA A 363 17.81 28.31 -3.67
N THR A 364 19.00 27.75 -3.49
CA THR A 364 19.71 27.69 -2.21
C THR A 364 20.37 29.05 -1.96
N THR A 365 19.76 29.90 -1.14
CA THR A 365 20.42 31.11 -0.62
C THR A 365 21.18 30.75 0.65
N GLY A 366 22.51 30.72 0.54
CA GLY A 366 23.43 30.71 1.68
C GLY A 366 23.45 32.07 2.38
N GLY A 367 23.50 32.04 3.71
CA GLY A 367 23.59 33.24 4.54
C GLY A 367 23.94 32.91 5.98
N THR A 368 25.23 32.97 6.29
CA THR A 368 25.86 32.85 7.60
C THR A 368 25.47 33.99 8.53
N LYS A 369 25.18 33.73 9.81
CA LYS A 369 25.58 34.62 10.93
C LYS A 369 25.53 33.90 12.29
N ARG A 370 26.70 33.86 12.93
CA ARG A 370 26.91 33.50 14.34
C ARG A 370 26.24 34.55 15.24
N GLY A 371 25.50 34.10 16.24
CA GLY A 371 24.95 34.93 17.32
C GLY A 371 25.11 34.21 18.66
N SER A 372 25.82 34.86 19.57
CA SER A 372 26.17 34.43 20.93
C SER A 372 24.95 34.18 21.82
N ILE A 373 24.97 33.07 22.57
CA ILE A 373 24.00 32.74 23.61
C ILE A 373 24.34 33.53 24.88
N SER A 374 23.41 34.40 25.31
CA SER A 374 23.40 35.01 26.63
C SER A 374 22.20 34.48 27.42
N ARG A 375 22.48 33.95 28.62
CA ARG A 375 21.50 33.45 29.59
C ARG A 375 20.66 34.61 30.14
N ARG A 376 19.33 34.46 30.11
CA ARG A 376 18.46 35.12 31.09
C ARG A 376 17.25 34.25 31.42
N SER A 377 17.21 33.86 32.68
CA SER A 377 16.08 33.29 33.40
C SER A 377 14.97 34.32 33.57
N VAL A 378 13.73 33.98 33.23
CA VAL A 378 12.53 34.59 33.83
C VAL A 378 11.46 33.53 33.98
N ALA A 379 10.96 33.44 35.21
CA ALA A 379 9.89 32.59 35.68
C ALA A 379 8.51 33.08 35.20
N GLY A 380 7.53 32.16 35.19
CA GLY A 380 6.11 32.51 35.25
C GLY A 380 5.25 31.85 34.18
N ALA A 381 4.93 30.56 34.36
CA ALA A 381 3.85 29.91 33.62
C ALA A 381 2.73 29.53 34.60
N LYS A 382 1.58 30.18 34.41
CA LYS A 382 0.31 29.93 35.10
C LYS A 382 -0.19 28.52 34.77
N THR A 383 -0.53 27.78 35.81
CA THR A 383 -1.20 26.48 35.78
C THR A 383 -2.62 26.61 35.21
N LYS A 384 -2.88 25.96 34.07
CA LYS A 384 -4.24 25.58 33.67
C LYS A 384 -4.47 24.12 34.07
N LYS A 385 -5.43 23.94 34.98
CA LYS A 385 -5.99 22.66 35.40
C LYS A 385 -6.56 21.92 34.19
N THR A 386 -6.02 20.74 33.89
CA THR A 386 -6.74 19.70 33.16
C THR A 386 -7.05 18.57 34.13
N LYS A 387 -8.33 18.17 34.12
CA LYS A 387 -8.92 17.14 34.96
C LYS A 387 -8.18 15.81 34.76
N ALA A 388 -7.63 15.28 35.84
CA ALA A 388 -7.41 13.85 36.00
C ALA A 388 -8.76 13.21 36.34
N SER A 389 -9.11 12.12 35.66
CA SER A 389 -10.07 11.16 36.18
C SER A 389 -9.86 9.80 35.50
N ILE A 390 -9.37 8.88 36.33
CA ILE A 390 -9.68 7.45 36.35
C ILE A 390 -9.10 6.62 35.19
N MET A 391 -8.02 5.91 35.49
CA MET A 391 -7.97 4.46 35.28
C MET A 391 -6.94 3.85 36.23
N ASP A 392 -7.47 3.29 37.32
CA ASP A 392 -6.84 2.25 38.13
C ASP A 392 -7.76 1.02 38.03
N HIS A 393 -7.14 -0.17 37.99
CA HIS A 393 -7.71 -1.52 38.12
C HIS A 393 -8.45 -2.13 36.92
N PHE A 394 -7.81 -3.11 36.26
CA PHE A 394 -7.98 -4.58 36.41
C PHE A 394 -6.93 -5.22 35.48
N GLY A 395 -6.16 -6.25 35.82
CA GLY A 395 -6.45 -7.38 36.68
C GLY A 395 -6.62 -8.62 35.81
N SER A 396 -5.54 -9.38 35.66
CA SER A 396 -5.46 -10.82 35.32
C SER A 396 -6.64 -11.50 34.61
N ARG A 397 -6.40 -12.02 33.40
CA ARG A 397 -6.49 -13.44 33.07
C ARG A 397 -5.90 -13.73 31.70
#